data_AF-A0A838FR99-F1
#
_entry.id   AF-A0A838FR99-F1
#
_cell.length_a   1.000
_cell.length_b   1.000
_cell.length_c   1.000
_cell.angle_alpha   90.00
_cell.angle_beta   90.00
_cell.angle_gamma   90.00
#
_symmetry.space_group_name_H-M   'P 1'
#
loop_
_entity.id
_entity.type
_entity.pdbx_description
1 polymer ?
#
loop_
_entity_poly.entity_id
_entity_poly.type
_entity_poly.pdbx_seq_one_letter_code
_entity_poly.pdbx_strand_id
1 'polypeptide(L)'
;MKRRLLLSLFGCLLFTNLLIGVRVYTAHAASPEDETGYAQISVFARAVQLIRQDYVDDKKISYHDLIYAAMKGMLASLDPHSQFMDPDDFRDMQDDTRSRFNGLGIEVSMKGGLLTVITPMEGTPAAKAGILSGDQIVRINGTSTERMELQDAVNVLRGVPGQKVTLTIL
;
A
#
# COMPACT_ATOMS: atom_id res chain seq x y z
N MET A 1 35.21 64.49 11.59
CA MET A 1 35.03 63.56 12.74
C MET A 1 33.81 62.65 12.60
N LYS A 2 32.62 63.16 12.22
CA LYS A 2 31.37 62.37 12.11
C LYS A 2 31.42 61.15 11.15
N ARG A 3 32.10 61.26 10.00
CA ARG A 3 32.19 60.17 9.00
C ARG A 3 33.05 58.98 9.44
N ARG A 4 34.10 59.21 10.24
CA ARG A 4 34.89 58.13 10.86
C ARG A 4 34.10 57.39 11.93
N LEU A 5 33.30 58.13 12.70
CA LEU A 5 32.41 57.55 13.72
C LEU A 5 31.33 56.64 13.10
N LEU A 6 30.74 57.07 11.99
CA LEU A 6 29.74 56.28 11.24
C LEU A 6 30.30 54.98 10.69
N LEU A 7 31.54 55.00 10.15
CA LEU A 7 32.21 53.80 9.64
C LEU A 7 32.53 52.81 10.76
N SER A 8 32.98 53.29 11.92
CA SER A 8 33.23 52.43 13.09
C SER A 8 31.94 51.80 13.64
N LEU A 9 30.84 52.55 13.65
CA LEU A 9 29.52 52.04 14.09
C LEU A 9 29.01 50.93 13.15
N PHE A 10 29.15 51.13 11.84
CA PHE A 10 28.76 50.13 10.84
C PHE A 10 29.61 48.85 10.93
N GLY A 11 30.93 49.00 11.12
CA GLY A 11 31.82 47.87 11.35
C GLY A 11 31.47 47.07 12.61
N CYS A 12 31.11 47.76 13.70
CA CYS A 12 30.68 47.11 14.94
C CYS A 12 29.38 46.32 14.76
N LEU A 13 28.39 46.90 14.06
CA LEU A 13 27.12 46.23 13.71
C LEU A 13 27.33 44.98 12.86
N LEU A 14 28.25 45.03 11.90
CA LEU A 14 28.53 43.89 11.03
C LEU A 14 29.27 42.78 11.79
N PHE A 15 30.17 43.17 12.71
CA PHE A 15 30.87 42.22 13.57
C PHE A 15 29.95 41.55 14.59
N THR A 16 29.02 42.29 15.19
CA THR A 16 28.01 41.70 16.10
C THR A 16 27.05 40.80 15.34
N ASN A 17 26.60 41.17 14.14
CA ASN A 17 25.79 40.30 13.30
C ASN A 17 26.53 39.00 12.95
N LEU A 18 27.81 39.08 12.59
CA LEU A 18 28.65 37.91 12.31
C LEU A 18 28.83 37.02 13.55
N LEU A 19 29.08 37.61 14.72
CA LEU A 19 29.20 36.86 15.97
C LEU A 19 27.90 36.15 16.36
N ILE A 20 26.75 36.81 16.17
CA ILE A 20 25.43 36.20 16.38
C ILE A 20 25.23 35.06 15.39
N GLY A 21 25.55 35.25 14.11
CA GLY A 21 25.45 34.21 13.08
C GLY A 21 26.30 32.97 13.39
N VAL A 22 27.55 33.16 13.81
CA VAL A 22 28.45 32.04 14.21
C VAL A 22 27.90 31.31 15.44
N ARG A 23 27.36 32.04 16.42
CA ARG A 23 26.75 31.42 17.61
C ARG A 23 25.50 30.60 17.27
N VAL A 24 24.64 31.10 16.39
CA VAL A 24 23.46 30.35 15.93
C VAL A 24 23.85 29.11 15.14
N TYR A 25 24.82 29.22 14.22
CA TYR A 25 25.31 28.09 13.43
C TYR A 25 25.94 27.00 14.31
N THR A 26 26.81 27.39 15.25
CA THR A 26 27.48 26.44 16.15
C THR A 26 26.53 25.81 17.16
N ALA A 27 25.50 26.53 17.61
CA ALA A 27 24.45 25.97 18.47
C ALA A 27 23.56 24.95 17.73
N HIS A 28 23.27 25.18 16.45
CA HIS A 28 22.56 24.21 15.61
C HIS A 28 23.41 22.97 15.32
N ALA A 29 24.71 23.15 15.04
CA ALA A 29 25.64 22.04 14.80
C ALA A 29 25.96 21.20 16.05
N ALA A 30 25.72 21.75 17.25
CA ALA A 30 25.92 21.06 18.53
C ALA A 30 24.65 20.42 19.10
N SER A 31 23.53 20.48 18.36
CA SER A 31 22.36 19.65 18.69
C SER A 31 22.74 18.19 18.44
N PRO A 32 22.53 17.27 19.40
CA PRO A 32 22.96 15.89 19.25
C PRO A 32 22.33 15.28 18.00
N GLU A 33 23.19 14.89 17.03
CA GLU A 33 22.78 14.28 15.75
C GLU A 33 21.91 13.02 15.95
N ASP A 34 21.98 12.42 17.15
CA ASP A 34 21.32 11.18 17.54
C ASP A 34 19.79 11.26 17.70
N GLU A 35 19.19 12.45 17.78
CA GLU A 35 17.74 12.60 18.04
C GLU A 35 16.91 13.03 16.81
N THR A 36 17.53 13.09 15.63
CA THR A 36 16.82 13.49 14.42
C THR A 36 16.43 12.27 13.60
N GLY A 37 15.13 12.08 13.37
CA GLY A 37 14.60 10.99 12.51
C GLY A 37 15.27 10.88 11.14
N TYR A 38 15.92 11.94 10.68
CA TYR A 38 16.74 11.97 9.47
C TYR A 38 17.92 11.00 9.48
N ALA A 39 18.59 10.80 10.61
CA ALA A 39 19.70 9.84 10.72
C ALA A 39 19.20 8.41 10.47
N GLN A 40 18.08 8.02 11.09
CA GLN A 40 17.49 6.69 10.90
C GLN A 40 16.90 6.52 9.50
N ILE A 41 16.33 7.57 8.91
CA ILE A 41 15.88 7.56 7.50
C ILE A 41 17.06 7.30 6.55
N SER A 42 18.24 7.89 6.81
CA SER A 42 19.42 7.66 5.97
C SER A 42 19.90 6.20 6.00
N VAL A 43 19.84 5.57 7.18
CA VAL A 43 20.15 4.14 7.37
C VAL A 43 19.15 3.28 6.60
N PHE A 44 17.85 3.57 6.72
CA PHE A 44 16.80 2.88 5.98
C PHE A 44 16.98 3.01 4.46
N ALA A 45 17.21 4.22 3.97
CA ALA A 45 17.44 4.47 2.55
C ALA A 45 18.66 3.69 2.04
N ARG A 46 19.74 3.62 2.84
CA ARG A 46 20.93 2.83 2.49
C ARG A 46 20.63 1.34 2.45
N ALA A 47 19.84 0.82 3.39
CA ALA A 47 19.43 -0.58 3.40
C ALA A 47 18.59 -0.95 2.17
N VAL A 48 17.59 -0.14 1.83
CA VAL A 48 16.77 -0.32 0.62
C VAL A 48 17.63 -0.29 -0.65
N GLN A 49 18.61 0.62 -0.70
CA GLN A 49 19.56 0.70 -1.81
C GLN A 49 20.38 -0.59 -1.97
N LEU A 50 20.97 -1.07 -0.88
CA LEU A 50 21.80 -2.27 -0.87
C LEU A 50 20.99 -3.51 -1.25
N ILE A 51 19.79 -3.66 -0.68
CA ILE A 51 18.88 -4.78 -1.01
C ILE A 51 18.63 -4.79 -2.52
N ARG A 52 18.28 -3.65 -3.13
CA ARG A 52 18.01 -3.63 -4.57
C ARG A 52 19.25 -3.93 -5.42
N GLN A 53 20.41 -3.40 -5.04
CA GLN A 53 21.65 -3.55 -5.83
C GLN A 53 22.24 -4.96 -5.76
N ASP A 54 22.18 -5.58 -4.58
CA ASP A 54 22.87 -6.85 -4.31
C ASP A 54 21.91 -8.05 -4.40
N TYR A 55 20.63 -7.84 -4.67
CA TYR A 55 19.68 -8.93 -4.87
C TYR A 55 19.95 -9.68 -6.17
N VAL A 56 19.78 -11.00 -6.12
CA VAL A 56 20.12 -11.95 -7.19
C VAL A 56 19.38 -11.65 -8.50
N ASP A 57 18.16 -11.09 -8.42
CA ASP A 57 17.33 -10.74 -9.58
C ASP A 57 16.81 -9.30 -9.47
N ASP A 58 17.67 -8.35 -9.80
CA ASP A 58 17.42 -6.90 -9.71
C ASP A 58 16.21 -6.42 -10.54
N LYS A 59 15.82 -7.19 -11.56
CA LYS A 59 14.65 -6.92 -12.41
C LYS A 59 13.32 -7.27 -11.75
N LYS A 60 13.34 -8.12 -10.72
CA LYS A 60 12.12 -8.53 -9.98
C LYS A 60 11.77 -7.61 -8.82
N ILE A 61 12.65 -6.68 -8.44
CA ILE A 61 12.46 -5.85 -7.25
C ILE A 61 12.58 -4.37 -7.63
N SER A 62 11.46 -3.64 -7.52
CA SER A 62 11.47 -2.19 -7.65
C SER A 62 11.61 -1.50 -6.27
N TYR A 63 12.05 -0.24 -6.26
CA TYR A 63 11.99 0.56 -5.03
C TYR A 63 10.56 0.71 -4.51
N HIS A 64 9.57 0.77 -5.41
CA HIS A 64 8.16 0.86 -5.03
C HIS A 64 7.77 -0.34 -4.16
N ASP A 65 8.08 -1.56 -4.63
CA ASP A 65 7.74 -2.81 -3.93
C ASP A 65 8.45 -2.89 -2.57
N LEU A 66 9.74 -2.51 -2.51
CA LEU A 66 10.51 -2.52 -1.26
C LEU A 66 9.95 -1.54 -0.22
N ILE A 67 9.59 -0.32 -0.66
CA ILE A 67 9.02 0.70 0.23
C ILE A 67 7.63 0.27 0.71
N TYR A 68 6.80 -0.30 -0.18
CA TYR A 68 5.47 -0.79 0.18
C TYR A 68 5.55 -1.97 1.14
N ALA A 69 6.45 -2.93 0.89
CA ALA A 69 6.70 -4.03 1.81
C ALA A 69 7.20 -3.54 3.18
N ALA A 70 8.09 -2.54 3.20
CA ALA A 70 8.57 -1.94 4.45
C ALA A 70 7.43 -1.26 5.22
N MET A 71 6.54 -0.51 4.56
CA MET A 71 5.36 0.08 5.21
C MET A 71 4.41 -0.98 5.77
N LYS A 72 4.11 -2.04 4.98
CA LYS A 72 3.30 -3.17 5.45
C LYS A 72 3.93 -3.81 6.70
N GLY A 73 5.25 -4.04 6.70
CA GLY A 73 5.98 -4.59 7.85
C GLY A 73 6.02 -3.67 9.07
N MET A 74 6.23 -2.36 8.87
CA MET A 74 6.20 -1.37 9.97
C MET A 74 4.84 -1.36 10.65
N LEU A 75 3.73 -1.26 9.90
CA LEU A 75 2.40 -1.23 10.49
C LEU A 75 2.02 -2.55 11.17
N ALA A 76 2.38 -3.69 10.58
CA ALA A 76 2.15 -5.00 11.20
C ALA A 76 2.86 -5.16 12.57
N SER A 77 3.94 -4.40 12.81
CA SER A 77 4.65 -4.42 14.09
C SER A 77 4.02 -3.53 15.17
N LEU A 78 3.15 -2.58 14.79
CA LEU A 78 2.49 -1.69 15.74
C LEU A 78 1.39 -2.43 16.50
N ASP A 79 0.43 -3.01 15.77
CA ASP A 79 -0.69 -3.75 16.34
C ASP A 79 -1.40 -4.62 15.26
N PRO A 80 -2.27 -5.58 15.64
CA PRO A 80 -2.96 -6.47 14.71
C PRO A 80 -4.02 -5.83 13.80
N HIS A 81 -4.40 -4.57 14.04
CA HIS A 81 -5.44 -3.85 13.32
C HIS A 81 -4.89 -2.74 12.42
N SER A 82 -3.62 -2.38 12.60
CA SER A 82 -2.88 -1.43 11.75
C SER A 82 -2.38 -2.12 10.50
N GLN A 83 -2.87 -1.68 9.33
CA GLN A 83 -2.45 -2.21 8.03
C GLN A 83 -2.19 -1.09 7.03
N PHE A 84 -1.17 -1.27 6.19
CA PHE A 84 -0.92 -0.40 5.06
C PHE A 84 -1.68 -0.92 3.83
N MET A 85 -2.51 -0.07 3.24
CA MET A 85 -3.26 -0.36 2.01
C MET A 85 -2.59 0.33 0.84
N ASP A 86 -2.28 -0.43 -0.21
CA ASP A 86 -1.94 0.14 -1.50
C ASP A 86 -3.19 0.69 -2.22
N PRO A 87 -3.04 1.45 -3.32
CA PRO A 87 -4.18 2.09 -3.98
C PRO A 87 -5.26 1.12 -4.44
N ASP A 88 -4.91 -0.12 -4.79
CA ASP A 88 -5.86 -1.13 -5.21
C ASP A 88 -6.60 -1.70 -4.00
N ASP A 89 -5.89 -2.07 -2.93
CA ASP A 89 -6.49 -2.49 -1.65
C ASP A 89 -7.46 -1.43 -1.08
N PHE A 90 -7.06 -0.15 -1.13
CA PHE A 90 -7.87 0.96 -0.65
C PHE A 90 -9.11 1.21 -1.51
N ARG A 91 -9.02 0.97 -2.83
CA ARG A 91 -10.16 1.05 -3.73
C ARG A 91 -11.15 -0.08 -3.43
N ASP A 92 -10.66 -1.30 -3.25
CA ASP A 92 -11.48 -2.45 -2.89
C ASP A 92 -12.21 -2.23 -1.56
N MET A 93 -11.51 -1.73 -0.53
CA MET A 93 -12.15 -1.38 0.76
C MET A 93 -13.25 -0.31 0.61
N GLN A 94 -13.04 0.69 -0.25
CA GLN A 94 -14.05 1.71 -0.51
C GLN A 94 -15.28 1.15 -1.25
N ASP A 95 -15.04 0.26 -2.20
CA ASP A 95 -16.11 -0.42 -2.94
C ASP A 95 -16.95 -1.29 -1.98
N ASP A 96 -16.30 -2.05 -1.10
CA ASP A 96 -16.96 -2.81 -0.03
C ASP A 96 -17.80 -1.91 0.89
N THR A 97 -17.22 -0.79 1.34
CA THR A 97 -17.90 0.16 2.23
C THR A 97 -19.12 0.82 1.59
N ARG A 98 -19.07 1.06 0.26
CA ARG A 98 -20.17 1.67 -0.50
C ARG A 98 -21.21 0.65 -0.95
N SER A 99 -21.09 -0.62 -0.54
CA SER A 99 -21.83 -1.76 -1.07
C SER A 99 -21.79 -1.83 -2.60
N ARG A 100 -20.74 -1.27 -3.21
CA ARG A 100 -20.47 -1.39 -4.64
C ARG A 100 -19.69 -2.67 -4.85
N PHE A 101 -20.35 -3.79 -4.53
CA PHE A 101 -19.81 -5.10 -4.81
C PHE A 101 -19.69 -5.25 -6.33
N ASN A 102 -18.46 -5.18 -6.83
CA ASN A 102 -18.14 -5.61 -8.18
C ASN A 102 -18.06 -7.14 -8.16
N GLY A 103 -19.06 -7.79 -8.74
CA GLY A 103 -19.14 -9.24 -8.82
C GLY A 103 -20.58 -9.75 -8.85
N LEU A 104 -20.73 -11.06 -8.76
CA LEU A 104 -22.03 -11.73 -8.86
C LEU A 104 -22.80 -11.75 -7.53
N GLY A 105 -22.12 -11.56 -6.40
CA GLY A 105 -22.70 -11.64 -5.06
C GLY A 105 -22.85 -13.06 -4.53
N ILE A 106 -21.80 -13.88 -4.70
CA ILE A 106 -21.73 -15.26 -4.19
C ILE A 106 -20.49 -15.42 -3.33
N GLU A 107 -20.66 -16.13 -2.22
CA GLU A 107 -19.55 -16.68 -1.45
C GLU A 107 -19.22 -18.07 -1.97
N VAL A 108 -17.94 -18.34 -2.24
CA VAL A 108 -17.48 -19.60 -2.84
C VAL A 108 -16.31 -20.17 -2.05
N SER A 109 -16.18 -21.49 -2.07
CA SER A 109 -15.05 -22.21 -1.47
C SER A 109 -14.76 -23.51 -2.22
N MET A 110 -13.57 -24.06 -2.01
CA MET A 110 -13.16 -25.33 -2.59
C MET A 110 -13.57 -26.47 -1.66
N LYS A 111 -14.53 -27.30 -2.11
CA LYS A 111 -14.98 -28.50 -1.40
C LYS A 111 -14.69 -29.73 -2.25
N GLY A 112 -13.79 -30.60 -1.78
CA GLY A 112 -13.41 -31.81 -2.53
C GLY A 112 -12.76 -31.53 -3.89
N GLY A 113 -12.06 -30.38 -4.03
CA GLY A 113 -11.44 -29.97 -5.29
C GLY A 113 -12.40 -29.28 -6.28
N LEU A 114 -13.66 -29.05 -5.89
CA LEU A 114 -14.66 -28.38 -6.71
C LEU A 114 -15.02 -27.01 -6.14
N LEU A 115 -15.13 -26.02 -7.01
CA LEU A 115 -15.61 -24.69 -6.66
C LEU A 115 -17.10 -24.76 -6.33
N THR A 116 -17.42 -24.56 -5.05
CA THR A 116 -18.77 -24.74 -4.51
C THR A 116 -19.28 -23.42 -3.93
N VAL A 117 -20.54 -23.09 -4.20
CA VAL A 117 -21.22 -21.94 -3.61
C VAL A 117 -21.53 -22.23 -2.15
N ILE A 118 -20.99 -21.40 -1.24
CA ILE A 118 -21.36 -21.42 0.18
C ILE A 118 -22.70 -20.76 0.35
N THR A 119 -22.84 -19.50 -0.08
CA THR A 119 -24.12 -18.79 -0.02
C THR A 119 -24.20 -17.70 -1.09
N PRO A 120 -25.36 -17.57 -1.78
CA PRO A 120 -25.67 -16.35 -2.50
C PRO A 120 -26.03 -15.24 -1.51
N MET A 121 -25.66 -14.00 -1.83
CA MET A 121 -26.06 -12.82 -1.06
C MET A 121 -27.42 -12.33 -1.55
N GLU A 122 -28.34 -12.01 -0.63
CA GLU A 122 -29.68 -11.53 -0.99
C GLU A 122 -29.64 -10.25 -1.82
N GLY A 123 -30.55 -10.13 -2.81
CA GLY A 123 -30.66 -8.95 -3.67
C GLY A 123 -29.59 -8.80 -4.76
N THR A 124 -28.58 -9.68 -4.78
CA THR A 124 -27.49 -9.66 -5.77
C THR A 124 -27.87 -10.31 -7.11
N PRO A 125 -27.11 -10.09 -8.20
CA PRO A 125 -27.34 -10.75 -9.49
C PRO A 125 -27.40 -12.27 -9.40
N ALA A 126 -26.56 -12.90 -8.58
CA ALA A 126 -26.57 -14.35 -8.39
C ALA A 126 -27.84 -14.89 -7.73
N ALA A 127 -28.32 -14.22 -6.67
CA ALA A 127 -29.58 -14.58 -6.04
C ALA A 127 -30.76 -14.44 -7.02
N LYS A 128 -30.75 -13.37 -7.84
CA LYS A 128 -31.75 -13.16 -8.91
C LYS A 128 -31.65 -14.19 -10.04
N ALA A 129 -30.47 -14.75 -10.28
CA ALA A 129 -30.25 -15.83 -11.23
C ALA A 129 -30.64 -17.22 -10.69
N GLY A 130 -31.03 -17.30 -9.41
CA GLY A 130 -31.48 -18.55 -8.78
C GLY A 130 -30.35 -19.47 -8.32
N ILE A 131 -29.13 -18.95 -8.14
CA ILE A 131 -28.01 -19.71 -7.57
C ILE A 131 -28.32 -20.03 -6.10
N LEU A 132 -28.04 -21.27 -5.69
CA LEU A 132 -28.31 -21.76 -4.34
C LEU A 132 -27.02 -22.16 -3.62
N SER A 133 -27.13 -22.27 -2.29
CA SER A 133 -26.07 -22.86 -1.46
C SER A 133 -25.87 -24.33 -1.84
N GLY A 134 -24.62 -24.74 -2.04
CA GLY A 134 -24.25 -26.10 -2.44
C GLY A 134 -24.05 -26.29 -3.94
N ASP A 135 -24.46 -25.34 -4.77
CA ASP A 135 -24.24 -25.36 -6.22
C ASP A 135 -22.75 -25.50 -6.55
N GLN A 136 -22.43 -26.40 -7.49
CA GLN A 136 -21.05 -26.62 -7.93
C GLN A 136 -20.79 -25.92 -9.26
N ILE A 137 -19.91 -24.93 -9.26
CA ILE A 137 -19.53 -24.18 -10.46
C ILE A 137 -18.48 -24.99 -11.20
N VAL A 138 -18.86 -25.62 -12.31
CA VAL A 138 -17.95 -26.44 -13.14
C VAL A 138 -17.29 -25.66 -14.27
N ARG A 139 -17.91 -24.55 -14.71
CA ARG A 139 -17.33 -23.66 -15.72
C ARG A 139 -17.66 -22.20 -15.47
N ILE A 140 -16.70 -21.33 -15.77
CA ILE A 140 -16.86 -19.87 -15.80
C ILE A 140 -16.47 -19.38 -17.19
N ASN A 141 -17.40 -18.74 -17.91
CA ASN A 141 -17.24 -18.30 -19.30
C ASN A 141 -16.74 -19.41 -20.25
N GLY A 142 -17.16 -20.65 -20.02
CA GLY A 142 -16.74 -21.83 -20.79
C GLY A 142 -15.44 -22.50 -20.32
N THR A 143 -14.66 -21.85 -19.45
CA THR A 143 -13.42 -22.38 -18.88
C THR A 143 -13.71 -23.28 -17.69
N SER A 144 -13.11 -24.48 -17.63
CA SER A 144 -13.26 -25.42 -16.51
C SER A 144 -12.66 -24.88 -15.22
N THR A 145 -13.34 -25.12 -14.10
CA THR A 145 -12.91 -24.73 -12.74
C THR A 145 -12.14 -25.85 -12.01
N GLU A 146 -12.10 -27.08 -12.53
CA GLU A 146 -11.50 -28.26 -11.86
C GLU A 146 -10.02 -28.09 -11.50
N ARG A 147 -9.29 -27.24 -12.22
CA ARG A 147 -7.87 -26.96 -12.00
C ARG A 147 -7.59 -25.50 -11.66
N MET A 148 -8.62 -24.77 -11.26
CA MET A 148 -8.52 -23.35 -10.92
C MET A 148 -8.26 -23.20 -9.43
N GLU A 149 -7.26 -22.40 -9.07
CA GLU A 149 -7.06 -21.99 -7.68
C GLU A 149 -8.22 -21.10 -7.23
N LEU A 150 -8.57 -21.13 -5.95
CA LEU A 150 -9.69 -20.35 -5.42
C LEU A 150 -9.55 -18.86 -5.74
N GLN A 151 -8.34 -18.32 -5.59
CA GLN A 151 -8.05 -16.91 -5.83
C GLN A 151 -8.30 -16.53 -7.30
N ASP A 152 -7.90 -17.38 -8.24
CA ASP A 152 -8.12 -17.17 -9.67
C ASP A 152 -9.60 -17.19 -10.00
N ALA A 153 -10.35 -18.14 -9.43
CA ALA A 153 -11.79 -18.22 -9.59
C ALA A 153 -12.49 -16.95 -9.10
N VAL A 154 -12.11 -16.45 -7.91
CA VAL A 154 -12.65 -15.22 -7.35
C VAL A 154 -12.37 -14.02 -8.25
N ASN A 155 -11.16 -13.90 -8.79
CA ASN A 155 -10.79 -12.81 -9.70
C ASN A 155 -11.64 -12.83 -10.98
N VAL A 156 -11.87 -14.01 -11.58
CA VAL A 156 -12.71 -14.14 -12.78
C VAL A 156 -14.18 -13.87 -12.47
N LEU A 157 -14.68 -14.29 -11.31
CA LEU A 157 -16.07 -14.05 -10.88
C LEU A 157 -16.36 -12.58 -10.53
N ARG A 158 -15.36 -11.84 -10.03
CA ARG A 158 -15.46 -10.38 -9.84
C ARG A 158 -15.59 -9.67 -11.19
N GLY A 159 -14.75 -10.03 -12.16
CA GLY A 159 -14.80 -9.55 -13.53
C GLY A 159 -14.70 -8.02 -13.67
N VAL A 160 -14.94 -7.51 -14.88
CA VAL A 160 -15.05 -6.07 -15.12
C VAL A 160 -16.49 -5.62 -14.83
N PRO A 161 -16.70 -4.47 -14.16
CA PRO A 161 -18.05 -3.98 -13.87
C PRO A 161 -18.92 -3.91 -15.13
N GLY A 162 -20.13 -4.50 -15.06
CA GLY A 162 -21.10 -4.51 -16.16
C GLY A 162 -20.87 -5.61 -17.21
N GLN A 163 -19.80 -6.41 -17.11
CA GLN A 163 -19.60 -7.57 -17.98
C GLN A 163 -20.52 -8.73 -17.58
N LYS A 164 -21.09 -9.42 -18.57
CA LYS A 164 -21.83 -10.66 -18.34
C LYS A 164 -20.86 -11.82 -18.10
N VAL A 165 -21.09 -12.58 -17.03
CA VAL A 165 -20.39 -13.83 -16.73
C VAL A 165 -21.37 -14.99 -16.90
N THR A 166 -20.94 -16.04 -17.60
CA THR A 166 -21.73 -17.26 -17.78
C THR A 166 -21.19 -18.36 -16.87
N LEU A 167 -22.03 -18.85 -15.95
CA LEU A 167 -21.70 -19.98 -15.08
C LEU A 167 -22.38 -21.25 -15.59
N THR A 168 -21.69 -22.38 -15.46
CA THR A 168 -22.29 -23.71 -15.59
C THR A 168 -22.25 -24.37 -14.22
N ILE A 169 -23.41 -24.79 -13.75
CA ILE A 169 -23.63 -25.30 -12.39
C ILE A 169 -24.14 -26.76 -12.48
N LEU A 170 -23.73 -27.60 -11.52
CA LEU A 170 -24.29 -28.93 -11.26
C LEU A 170 -25.14 -28.95 -9.99
#